data_AF-A0A969QPX7-F1
#
_entry.id   AF-A0A969QPX7-F1
#
_cell.length_a   1.000
_cell.length_b   1.000
_cell.length_c   1.000
_cell.angle_alpha   90.00
_cell.angle_beta   90.00
_cell.angle_gamma   90.00
#
_symmetry.space_group_name_H-M   'P 1'
#
loop_
_entity.id
_entity.type
_entity.pdbx_description
1 polymer ?
#
loop_
_entity_poly.entity_id
_entity_poly.type
_entity_poly.pdbx_seq_one_letter_code
_entity_poly.pdbx_strand_id
1 'polypeptide(L)'
;MERLQWLGLVAAMNLFGQVPAMAIDQPGISQPGINQPVLLAKQPQEFDALQDFSYWSNLCHLQTDTGIYDQALEACKKAIAIEPEDSGIWADHSEILLKLKKYPDAIASADQALVFNPKNSLALTYKCMAYEALNDNDKALDICTEALRVDGAWGRKSPAIAWLHRGIILAQKQNYEQAVIAYDRVLLMEPKESITLAYRCASLTELVQYELAMASCTEAIAGNGNWGDLSAAFAWRNQGKLLTLLGQYTDAIAAYDKAIAIDPNSAMTWAGQGYVLEKLRRHEEALTSYNRAVQIKADYTMALVGQCKMLNKTRQYEPAVAACDLAIQGDGTWRESGIAEAWTQRSIALTGQGKYEDAMAAANRAVGIREDYAEAWNYRGVIFWYLKQYPEAIASIQRAVSLDPTYAQAWANQAAVLRTLAQYESALSAYDQAIRIDPQNDEFWANRSVTLWSLSRYDEAIVSADRCVLLNPNSVQGWYNRGVALYALKQYPAALNAYYKVTELEPENVNALTGAGIVLAQLNQYDKAKETLEAALAINPELALAQTTLQTVIQRQQQQFMEQQQRQQEQIMQQIFQQTR
;
A
#
# COMPACT_ATOMS: atom_id res chain seq x y z
N MET A 1 -30.28 -30.05 43.98
CA MET A 1 -29.43 -29.15 43.15
C MET A 1 -30.09 -29.07 41.76
N GLU A 2 -31.17 -28.31 41.50
CA GLU A 2 -31.50 -26.90 41.88
C GLU A 2 -30.54 -25.88 41.24
N ARG A 3 -30.93 -24.70 40.69
CA ARG A 3 -32.20 -23.95 40.41
C ARG A 3 -31.82 -22.79 39.43
N LEU A 4 -32.58 -22.11 38.57
CA LEU A 4 -33.98 -22.03 38.01
C LEU A 4 -33.81 -21.55 36.52
N GLN A 5 -34.69 -21.75 35.53
CA GLN A 5 -36.00 -21.12 35.20
C GLN A 5 -36.07 -19.57 35.25
N TRP A 6 -36.86 -18.86 34.41
CA TRP A 6 -37.23 -18.94 32.96
C TRP A 6 -38.14 -17.71 32.61
N LEU A 7 -38.50 -17.51 31.32
CA LEU A 7 -39.53 -16.56 30.77
C LEU A 7 -39.13 -15.07 30.71
N GLY A 8 -39.71 -14.22 29.84
CA GLY A 8 -40.85 -14.41 28.91
C GLY A 8 -40.82 -13.52 27.65
N LEU A 9 -41.92 -13.46 26.89
CA LEU A 9 -41.97 -13.00 25.47
C LEU A 9 -43.32 -12.30 25.14
N VAL A 10 -43.36 -11.53 24.03
CA VAL A 10 -44.55 -10.98 23.29
C VAL A 10 -45.13 -9.59 23.68
N ALA A 11 -44.72 -8.58 22.90
CA ALA A 11 -45.49 -7.60 22.10
C ALA A 11 -46.74 -6.78 22.59
N ALA A 12 -46.70 -5.50 22.17
CA ALA A 12 -47.77 -4.70 21.52
C ALA A 12 -48.84 -3.87 22.30
N MET A 13 -48.80 -2.56 22.02
CA MET A 13 -49.91 -1.62 21.74
C MET A 13 -50.89 -1.07 22.83
N ASN A 14 -50.83 0.27 22.97
CA ASN A 14 -51.94 1.25 22.86
C ASN A 14 -52.81 1.74 24.06
N LEU A 15 -53.13 3.05 23.99
CA LEU A 15 -54.28 3.83 24.54
C LEU A 15 -54.30 4.40 25.99
N PHE A 16 -54.43 5.74 26.08
CA PHE A 16 -55.06 6.65 27.07
C PHE A 16 -55.00 6.42 28.61
N GLY A 17 -54.85 7.51 29.39
CA GLY A 17 -55.32 7.55 30.80
C GLY A 17 -54.80 8.69 31.70
N GLN A 18 -55.65 9.66 32.03
CA GLN A 18 -55.44 10.86 32.86
C GLN A 18 -54.94 10.67 34.33
N VAL A 19 -54.02 11.56 34.78
CA VAL A 19 -54.18 12.60 35.86
C VAL A 19 -55.08 12.25 37.08
N PRO A 20 -54.66 12.44 38.37
CA PRO A 20 -54.20 13.75 38.91
C PRO A 20 -53.01 13.75 39.91
N ALA A 21 -52.66 14.95 40.38
CA ALA A 21 -51.55 15.26 41.29
C ALA A 21 -51.94 15.30 42.78
N MET A 22 -50.92 15.36 43.65
CA MET A 22 -51.02 15.91 45.01
C MET A 22 -49.91 16.95 45.22
N ALA A 23 -50.24 18.04 45.90
CA ALA A 23 -49.29 19.05 46.38
C ALA A 23 -49.30 19.06 47.91
N ILE A 24 -48.13 19.32 48.50
CA ILE A 24 -47.96 19.66 49.92
C ILE A 24 -47.09 20.92 49.97
N ASP A 25 -47.37 21.80 50.91
CA ASP A 25 -47.05 23.24 50.90
C ASP A 25 -46.22 23.66 52.13
N GLN A 26 -45.80 24.93 52.17
CA GLN A 26 -45.23 25.69 53.30
C GLN A 26 -43.72 25.44 53.60
N PRO A 27 -43.03 26.44 54.23
CA PRO A 27 -43.04 27.86 53.88
C PRO A 27 -41.62 28.48 53.83
N GLY A 28 -41.49 29.71 53.30
CA GLY A 28 -40.20 30.32 52.98
C GLY A 28 -39.43 31.01 54.12
N ILE A 29 -38.14 31.25 53.86
CA ILE A 29 -37.29 32.26 54.50
C ILE A 29 -36.91 33.27 53.40
N SER A 30 -36.71 34.55 53.73
CA SER A 30 -36.70 35.63 52.74
C SER A 30 -35.51 36.59 52.82
N GLN A 31 -35.17 37.17 51.65
CA GLN A 31 -34.36 38.36 51.41
C GLN A 31 -32.82 38.27 51.59
N PRO A 32 -32.01 39.14 50.91
CA PRO A 32 -32.26 39.82 49.63
C PRO A 32 -31.06 39.83 48.64
N GLY A 33 -31.29 40.26 47.39
CA GLY A 33 -30.31 41.11 46.69
C GLY A 33 -29.38 40.49 45.64
N ILE A 34 -29.92 39.82 44.61
CA ILE A 34 -29.22 39.63 43.32
C ILE A 34 -30.12 40.08 42.18
N ASN A 35 -29.76 41.17 41.49
CA ASN A 35 -30.42 41.58 40.25
C ASN A 35 -29.96 40.71 39.08
N GLN A 36 -30.68 39.62 38.82
CA GLN A 36 -30.62 38.96 37.52
C GLN A 36 -31.31 39.85 36.46
N PRO A 37 -30.77 39.99 35.25
CA PRO A 37 -31.53 40.58 34.15
C PRO A 37 -32.72 39.66 33.82
N VAL A 38 -33.93 40.23 33.81
CA VAL A 38 -35.16 39.45 33.64
C VAL A 38 -35.27 38.93 32.21
N LEU A 39 -35.05 37.62 32.05
CA LEU A 39 -35.39 36.88 30.84
C LEU A 39 -36.92 36.80 30.72
N LEU A 40 -37.50 37.76 30.00
CA LEU A 40 -38.91 37.74 29.60
C LEU A 40 -39.14 36.63 28.56
N ALA A 41 -39.38 35.42 29.05
CA ALA A 41 -39.78 34.27 28.25
C ALA A 41 -41.19 34.45 27.66
N LYS A 42 -41.30 35.25 26.60
CA LYS A 42 -42.48 35.30 25.72
C LYS A 42 -42.65 33.97 24.97
N GLN A 43 -43.89 33.67 24.57
CA GLN A 43 -44.23 32.41 23.91
C GLN A 43 -43.66 32.35 22.48
N PRO A 44 -43.43 31.15 21.91
CA PRO A 44 -42.74 30.99 20.62
C PRO A 44 -43.39 31.66 19.40
N GLN A 45 -44.62 32.17 19.51
CA GLN A 45 -45.42 32.69 18.39
C GLN A 45 -45.31 34.21 18.18
N GLU A 46 -44.58 34.95 19.02
CA GLU A 46 -44.42 36.41 18.86
C GLU A 46 -43.14 36.85 18.12
N PHE A 47 -42.22 35.94 17.81
CA PHE A 47 -40.90 36.30 17.25
C PHE A 47 -40.91 36.69 15.76
N ASP A 48 -41.89 36.25 14.97
CA ASP A 48 -41.93 36.56 13.52
C ASP A 48 -42.24 38.03 13.20
N ALA A 49 -42.63 38.83 14.19
CA ALA A 49 -42.87 40.27 14.05
C ALA A 49 -41.71 41.16 14.55
N LEU A 50 -40.59 40.59 14.98
CA LEU A 50 -39.48 41.33 15.59
C LEU A 50 -38.61 42.05 14.55
N GLN A 51 -38.79 43.37 14.40
CA GLN A 51 -37.98 44.22 13.51
C GLN A 51 -36.71 44.74 14.20
N ASP A 52 -35.87 43.85 14.72
CA ASP A 52 -34.58 44.17 15.33
C ASP A 52 -33.44 43.52 14.51
N PHE A 53 -32.75 44.32 13.71
CA PHE A 53 -31.60 43.86 12.92
C PHE A 53 -30.45 43.34 13.79
N SER A 54 -30.16 44.00 14.91
CA SER A 54 -29.07 43.61 15.83
C SER A 54 -29.35 42.26 16.50
N TYR A 55 -30.62 41.95 16.78
CA TYR A 55 -31.04 40.62 17.23
C TYR A 55 -30.83 39.56 16.14
N TRP A 56 -31.39 39.77 14.93
CA TRP A 56 -31.34 38.75 13.87
C TRP A 56 -29.92 38.54 13.31
N SER A 57 -29.12 39.60 13.20
CA SER A 57 -27.68 39.51 12.87
C SER A 57 -26.92 38.70 13.91
N ASN A 58 -27.02 39.02 15.21
CA ASN A 58 -26.29 38.26 16.22
C ASN A 58 -26.79 36.83 16.38
N LEU A 59 -28.07 36.54 16.12
CA LEU A 59 -28.59 35.18 16.05
C LEU A 59 -28.05 34.41 14.83
N CYS A 60 -28.03 35.04 13.65
CA CYS A 60 -27.40 34.54 12.42
C CYS A 60 -25.94 34.13 12.65
N HIS A 61 -25.11 35.02 13.21
CA HIS A 61 -23.72 34.70 13.55
C HIS A 61 -23.63 33.57 14.60
N LEU A 62 -24.37 33.66 15.72
CA LEU A 62 -24.29 32.67 16.81
C LEU A 62 -24.73 31.26 16.36
N GLN A 63 -25.74 31.16 15.50
CA GLN A 63 -26.17 29.89 14.92
C GLN A 63 -25.15 29.36 13.88
N THR A 64 -24.40 30.24 13.21
CA THR A 64 -23.29 29.85 12.32
C THR A 64 -22.10 29.29 13.13
N ASP A 65 -21.66 30.01 14.16
CA ASP A 65 -20.54 29.61 15.03
C ASP A 65 -20.86 28.34 15.85
N THR A 66 -22.15 28.02 16.06
CA THR A 66 -22.62 26.75 16.66
C THR A 66 -22.99 25.67 15.65
N GLY A 67 -22.80 25.91 14.34
CA GLY A 67 -23.00 24.92 13.27
C GLY A 67 -24.46 24.60 12.92
N ILE A 68 -25.42 25.39 13.38
CA ILE A 68 -26.87 25.19 13.15
C ILE A 68 -27.30 25.90 11.85
N TYR A 69 -26.63 25.56 10.75
CA TYR A 69 -26.63 26.33 9.50
C TYR A 69 -28.01 26.60 8.89
N ASP A 70 -28.95 25.66 8.92
CA ASP A 70 -30.30 25.88 8.37
C ASP A 70 -31.10 26.91 9.18
N GLN A 71 -30.90 26.98 10.51
CA GLN A 71 -31.54 28.01 11.34
C GLN A 71 -30.83 29.36 11.19
N ALA A 72 -29.49 29.34 11.12
CA ALA A 72 -28.69 30.52 10.84
C ALA A 72 -29.15 31.20 9.54
N LEU A 73 -29.34 30.42 8.47
CA LEU A 73 -29.79 30.90 7.17
C LEU A 73 -31.11 31.69 7.26
N GLU A 74 -32.10 31.20 8.00
CA GLU A 74 -33.36 31.91 8.21
C GLU A 74 -33.22 33.15 9.11
N ALA A 75 -32.33 33.13 10.10
CA ALA A 75 -32.02 34.32 10.90
C ALA A 75 -31.33 35.40 10.05
N CYS A 76 -30.38 35.05 9.18
CA CYS A 76 -29.72 36.00 8.28
C CYS A 76 -30.70 36.57 7.25
N LYS A 77 -31.59 35.74 6.68
CA LYS A 77 -32.67 36.22 5.80
C LYS A 77 -33.58 37.23 6.48
N LYS A 78 -33.91 37.03 7.77
CA LYS A 78 -34.69 38.00 8.55
C LYS A 78 -33.93 39.30 8.80
N ALA A 79 -32.63 39.24 9.07
CA ALA A 79 -31.78 40.43 9.17
C ALA A 79 -31.70 41.19 7.82
N ILE A 80 -31.43 40.49 6.71
CA ILE A 80 -31.43 41.03 5.34
C ILE A 80 -32.79 41.66 4.97
N ALA A 81 -33.90 41.10 5.44
CA ALA A 81 -35.24 41.65 5.20
C ALA A 81 -35.54 42.95 6.01
N ILE A 82 -34.71 43.29 7.00
CA ILE A 82 -34.81 44.52 7.81
C ILE A 82 -33.81 45.57 7.31
N GLU A 83 -32.55 45.19 7.12
CA GLU A 83 -31.49 46.06 6.58
C GLU A 83 -30.83 45.39 5.35
N PRO A 84 -31.44 45.49 4.16
CA PRO A 84 -30.93 44.83 2.94
C PRO A 84 -29.65 45.44 2.38
N GLU A 85 -29.25 46.62 2.84
CA GLU A 85 -28.06 47.34 2.39
C GLU A 85 -26.80 47.02 3.24
N ASP A 86 -26.93 46.27 4.35
CA ASP A 86 -25.74 45.89 5.14
C ASP A 86 -24.91 44.84 4.39
N SER A 87 -23.67 45.20 4.07
CA SER A 87 -22.73 44.30 3.39
C SER A 87 -22.25 43.16 4.30
N GLY A 88 -22.28 43.33 5.63
CA GLY A 88 -21.87 42.31 6.59
C GLY A 88 -22.74 41.06 6.50
N ILE A 89 -24.04 41.21 6.75
CA ILE A 89 -25.01 40.11 6.81
C ILE A 89 -25.11 39.32 5.49
N TRP A 90 -24.92 39.95 4.34
CA TRP A 90 -24.83 39.26 3.04
C TRP A 90 -23.56 38.41 2.90
N ALA A 91 -22.46 38.75 3.58
CA ALA A 91 -21.27 37.93 3.67
C ALA A 91 -21.45 36.76 4.65
N ASP A 92 -22.05 36.96 5.83
CA ASP A 92 -22.38 35.86 6.75
C ASP A 92 -23.37 34.86 6.13
N HIS A 93 -24.38 35.35 5.41
CA HIS A 93 -25.28 34.51 4.60
C HIS A 93 -24.52 33.72 3.52
N SER A 94 -23.44 34.26 2.95
CA SER A 94 -22.54 33.53 2.03
C SER A 94 -21.73 32.44 2.76
N GLU A 95 -21.22 32.69 3.98
CA GLU A 95 -20.52 31.68 4.80
C GLU A 95 -21.40 30.46 5.09
N ILE A 96 -22.66 30.68 5.44
CA ILE A 96 -23.62 29.61 5.72
C ILE A 96 -23.95 28.83 4.44
N LEU A 97 -24.11 29.51 3.30
CA LEU A 97 -24.35 28.86 2.01
C LEU A 97 -23.15 28.02 1.56
N LEU A 98 -21.91 28.43 1.85
CA LEU A 98 -20.71 27.59 1.69
C LEU A 98 -20.77 26.32 2.55
N LYS A 99 -21.10 26.45 3.83
CA LYS A 99 -21.20 25.30 4.76
C LYS A 99 -22.35 24.35 4.43
N LEU A 100 -23.43 24.88 3.85
CA LEU A 100 -24.52 24.09 3.24
C LEU A 100 -24.19 23.58 1.81
N LYS A 101 -22.97 23.84 1.30
CA LYS A 101 -22.45 23.42 -0.02
C LYS A 101 -23.25 23.95 -1.23
N LYS A 102 -23.93 25.08 -1.04
CA LYS A 102 -24.72 25.79 -2.06
C LYS A 102 -23.87 26.86 -2.74
N TYR A 103 -22.78 26.44 -3.40
CA TYR A 103 -21.75 27.36 -3.90
C TYR A 103 -22.26 28.45 -4.87
N PRO A 104 -23.21 28.19 -5.80
CA PRO A 104 -23.77 29.26 -6.64
C PRO A 104 -24.55 30.31 -5.85
N ASP A 105 -25.34 29.88 -4.86
CA ASP A 105 -26.10 30.77 -3.97
C ASP A 105 -25.14 31.60 -3.09
N ALA A 106 -24.04 30.98 -2.63
CA ALA A 106 -23.00 31.67 -1.86
C ALA A 106 -22.31 32.76 -2.69
N ILE A 107 -21.99 32.51 -3.97
CA ILE A 107 -21.44 33.51 -4.90
C ILE A 107 -22.45 34.65 -5.08
N ALA A 108 -23.73 34.35 -5.31
CA ALA A 108 -24.76 35.37 -5.46
C ALA A 108 -24.93 36.24 -4.19
N SER A 109 -24.86 35.63 -3.00
CA SER A 109 -24.91 36.34 -1.71
C SER A 109 -23.70 37.25 -1.50
N ALA A 110 -22.50 36.75 -1.80
CA ALA A 110 -21.28 37.57 -1.76
C ALA A 110 -21.30 38.69 -2.79
N ASP A 111 -21.88 38.46 -3.98
CA ASP A 111 -22.05 39.51 -4.98
C ASP A 111 -23.03 40.60 -4.53
N GLN A 112 -24.10 40.27 -3.79
CA GLN A 112 -24.93 41.31 -3.15
C GLN A 112 -24.14 42.12 -2.11
N ALA A 113 -23.37 41.46 -1.23
CA ALA A 113 -22.49 42.16 -0.28
C ALA A 113 -21.54 43.15 -0.99
N LEU A 114 -21.02 42.77 -2.16
CA LEU A 114 -20.09 43.58 -2.96
C LEU A 114 -20.77 44.67 -3.79
N VAL A 115 -22.10 44.63 -3.99
CA VAL A 115 -22.84 45.80 -4.51
C VAL A 115 -22.86 46.93 -3.46
N PHE A 116 -23.06 46.61 -2.19
CA PHE A 116 -23.16 47.60 -1.11
C PHE A 116 -21.80 48.06 -0.57
N ASN A 117 -20.83 47.16 -0.42
CA ASN A 117 -19.42 47.51 -0.19
C ASN A 117 -18.51 46.68 -1.11
N PRO A 118 -18.07 47.22 -2.26
CA PRO A 118 -17.15 46.55 -3.20
C PRO A 118 -15.80 46.13 -2.60
N LYS A 119 -15.47 46.56 -1.37
CA LYS A 119 -14.25 46.19 -0.66
C LYS A 119 -14.44 45.11 0.40
N ASN A 120 -15.67 44.65 0.69
CA ASN A 120 -15.91 43.72 1.79
C ASN A 120 -15.02 42.47 1.66
N SER A 121 -14.02 42.38 2.56
CA SER A 121 -12.96 41.39 2.48
C SER A 121 -13.46 39.98 2.85
N LEU A 122 -14.51 39.88 3.67
CA LEU A 122 -15.19 38.61 3.97
C LEU A 122 -16.01 38.12 2.78
N ALA A 123 -16.78 39.01 2.14
CA ALA A 123 -17.54 38.68 0.93
C ALA A 123 -16.62 38.18 -0.20
N LEU A 124 -15.50 38.86 -0.45
CA LEU A 124 -14.49 38.36 -1.41
C LEU A 124 -13.91 37.00 -0.97
N THR A 125 -13.62 36.80 0.31
CA THR A 125 -13.09 35.52 0.82
C THR A 125 -14.08 34.37 0.62
N TYR A 126 -15.35 34.55 0.96
CA TYR A 126 -16.37 33.52 0.77
C TYR A 126 -16.68 33.27 -0.72
N LYS A 127 -16.65 34.33 -1.55
CA LYS A 127 -16.71 34.18 -3.01
C LYS A 127 -15.52 33.38 -3.57
N CYS A 128 -14.30 33.62 -3.07
CA CYS A 128 -13.11 32.84 -3.43
C CYS A 128 -13.29 31.36 -3.07
N MET A 129 -13.68 31.06 -1.82
CA MET A 129 -13.94 29.69 -1.34
C MET A 129 -15.01 28.97 -2.17
N ALA A 130 -16.03 29.69 -2.65
CA ALA A 130 -17.04 29.12 -3.53
C ALA A 130 -16.49 28.74 -4.92
N TYR A 131 -15.62 29.57 -5.51
CA TYR A 131 -14.96 29.24 -6.77
C TYR A 131 -13.91 28.12 -6.62
N GLU A 132 -13.19 28.06 -5.49
CA GLU A 132 -12.32 26.92 -5.15
C GLU A 132 -13.12 25.61 -5.06
N ALA A 133 -14.26 25.62 -4.37
CA ALA A 133 -15.14 24.45 -4.25
C ALA A 133 -15.80 24.04 -5.59
N LEU A 134 -15.82 24.94 -6.58
CA LEU A 134 -16.20 24.69 -7.98
C LEU A 134 -14.99 24.39 -8.89
N ASN A 135 -13.77 24.31 -8.34
CA ASN A 135 -12.51 24.05 -9.05
C ASN A 135 -12.15 25.12 -10.12
N ASP A 136 -12.68 26.35 -9.97
CA ASP A 136 -12.41 27.52 -10.83
C ASP A 136 -11.21 28.32 -10.28
N ASN A 137 -10.08 27.62 -10.18
CA ASN A 137 -8.92 28.03 -9.38
C ASN A 137 -8.22 29.32 -9.86
N ASP A 138 -8.45 29.76 -11.09
CA ASP A 138 -7.96 31.05 -11.59
C ASP A 138 -8.77 32.20 -10.97
N LYS A 139 -10.11 32.16 -11.07
CA LYS A 139 -10.97 33.19 -10.45
C LYS A 139 -10.84 33.17 -8.93
N ALA A 140 -10.76 31.98 -8.33
CA ALA A 140 -10.59 31.85 -6.89
C ALA A 140 -9.30 32.54 -6.41
N LEU A 141 -8.17 32.31 -7.09
CA LEU A 141 -6.88 32.92 -6.74
C LEU A 141 -6.89 34.44 -6.85
N ASP A 142 -7.48 34.99 -7.92
CA ASP A 142 -7.60 36.44 -8.13
C ASP A 142 -8.48 37.08 -7.04
N ILE A 143 -9.65 36.49 -6.77
CA ILE A 143 -10.61 36.99 -5.77
C ILE A 143 -10.03 36.92 -4.35
N CYS A 144 -9.37 35.82 -3.97
CA CYS A 144 -8.66 35.72 -2.69
C CYS A 144 -7.50 36.72 -2.57
N THR A 145 -6.81 37.02 -3.68
CA THR A 145 -5.71 38.01 -3.68
C THR A 145 -6.26 39.44 -3.57
N GLU A 146 -7.42 39.73 -4.14
CA GLU A 146 -8.12 41.02 -3.95
C GLU A 146 -8.68 41.18 -2.53
N ALA A 147 -9.25 40.11 -1.94
CA ALA A 147 -9.74 40.10 -0.55
C ALA A 147 -8.67 40.58 0.45
N LEU A 148 -7.41 40.21 0.22
CA LEU A 148 -6.25 40.57 1.03
C LEU A 148 -5.76 42.01 0.82
N ARG A 149 -6.35 42.78 -0.10
CA ARG A 149 -5.84 44.11 -0.54
C ARG A 149 -6.76 45.30 -0.22
N VAL A 150 -8.07 45.12 -0.16
CA VAL A 150 -9.03 46.22 -0.42
C VAL A 150 -9.51 47.05 0.78
N ASP A 151 -9.73 46.43 1.93
CA ASP A 151 -10.36 47.05 3.12
C ASP A 151 -9.58 46.76 4.41
N GLY A 152 -9.22 45.49 4.65
CA GLY A 152 -8.60 45.07 5.91
C GLY A 152 -9.59 44.99 7.09
N ALA A 153 -10.87 45.25 6.86
CA ALA A 153 -11.94 45.11 7.83
C ALA A 153 -12.45 43.65 7.87
N TRP A 154 -11.82 42.81 8.70
CA TRP A 154 -12.16 41.37 8.83
C TRP A 154 -13.27 41.08 9.86
N GLY A 155 -13.82 42.12 10.51
CA GLY A 155 -14.93 41.99 11.46
C GLY A 155 -14.59 41.10 12.65
N ARG A 156 -15.31 39.98 12.81
CA ARG A 156 -15.06 38.94 13.83
C ARG A 156 -14.11 37.82 13.35
N LYS A 157 -13.78 37.78 12.06
CA LYS A 157 -12.97 36.72 11.44
C LYS A 157 -11.51 37.21 11.26
N SER A 158 -10.64 36.32 10.78
CA SER A 158 -9.20 36.57 10.60
C SER A 158 -8.83 36.59 9.11
N PRO A 159 -7.85 37.43 8.67
CA PRO A 159 -7.25 37.32 7.34
C PRO A 159 -6.63 35.94 7.06
N ALA A 160 -6.40 35.14 8.10
CA ALA A 160 -5.95 33.76 8.00
C ALA A 160 -6.81 32.91 7.06
N ILE A 161 -8.14 33.11 7.03
CA ILE A 161 -9.05 32.34 6.17
C ILE A 161 -8.70 32.57 4.69
N ALA A 162 -8.54 33.82 4.27
CA ALA A 162 -8.17 34.16 2.90
C ALA A 162 -6.74 33.70 2.54
N TRP A 163 -5.78 33.79 3.47
CA TRP A 163 -4.42 33.27 3.26
C TRP A 163 -4.39 31.73 3.17
N LEU A 164 -5.16 31.02 3.98
CA LEU A 164 -5.28 29.55 3.95
C LEU A 164 -5.82 29.08 2.61
N HIS A 165 -6.98 29.60 2.19
CA HIS A 165 -7.60 29.23 0.92
C HIS A 165 -6.75 29.63 -0.28
N ARG A 166 -6.16 30.84 -0.28
CA ARG A 166 -5.15 31.24 -1.27
C ARG A 166 -3.98 30.24 -1.36
N GLY A 167 -3.50 29.75 -0.21
CA GLY A 167 -2.46 28.73 -0.15
C GLY A 167 -2.90 27.39 -0.75
N ILE A 168 -4.10 26.92 -0.41
CA ILE A 168 -4.68 25.66 -0.96
C ILE A 168 -4.82 25.76 -2.49
N ILE A 169 -5.39 26.85 -3.01
CA ILE A 169 -5.52 27.10 -4.45
C ILE A 169 -4.15 27.11 -5.15
N LEU A 170 -3.14 27.74 -4.54
CA LEU A 170 -1.76 27.73 -5.08
C LEU A 170 -1.15 26.34 -5.10
N ALA A 171 -1.36 25.53 -4.06
CA ALA A 171 -0.90 24.14 -4.01
C ALA A 171 -1.61 23.25 -5.04
N GLN A 172 -2.92 23.45 -5.26
CA GLN A 172 -3.67 22.78 -6.35
C GLN A 172 -3.12 23.17 -7.73
N LYS A 173 -2.67 24.42 -7.91
CA LYS A 173 -1.98 24.92 -9.11
C LYS A 173 -0.46 24.58 -9.13
N GLN A 174 0.01 23.68 -8.27
CA GLN A 174 1.40 23.23 -8.13
C GLN A 174 2.42 24.33 -7.79
N ASN A 175 1.97 25.51 -7.37
CA ASN A 175 2.82 26.63 -6.97
C ASN A 175 3.12 26.55 -5.46
N TYR A 176 3.84 25.48 -5.07
CA TYR A 176 4.06 25.13 -3.67
C TYR A 176 4.86 26.17 -2.89
N GLU A 177 5.77 26.91 -3.53
CA GLU A 177 6.52 28.00 -2.87
C GLU A 177 5.57 29.12 -2.40
N GLN A 178 4.69 29.59 -3.29
CA GLN A 178 3.71 30.63 -2.94
C GLN A 178 2.62 30.10 -2.00
N ALA A 179 2.32 28.80 -2.04
CA ALA A 179 1.44 28.15 -1.07
C ALA A 179 2.05 28.14 0.34
N VAL A 180 3.33 27.74 0.49
CA VAL A 180 4.04 27.79 1.78
C VAL A 180 4.12 29.20 2.32
N ILE A 181 4.44 30.20 1.49
CA ILE A 181 4.42 31.63 1.89
C ILE A 181 3.03 32.04 2.39
N ALA A 182 1.95 31.56 1.77
CA ALA A 182 0.59 31.85 2.21
C ALA A 182 0.25 31.17 3.55
N TYR A 183 0.66 29.91 3.77
CA TYR A 183 0.50 29.24 5.07
C TYR A 183 1.35 29.88 6.17
N ASP A 184 2.59 30.33 5.87
CA ASP A 184 3.42 31.08 6.82
C ASP A 184 2.74 32.38 7.26
N ARG A 185 1.97 33.05 6.38
CA ARG A 185 1.14 34.21 6.78
C ARG A 185 0.03 33.83 7.75
N VAL A 186 -0.63 32.69 7.56
CA VAL A 186 -1.61 32.18 8.53
C VAL A 186 -0.95 31.90 9.88
N LEU A 187 0.19 31.20 9.90
CA LEU A 187 0.86 30.78 11.14
C LEU A 187 1.50 31.95 11.92
N LEU A 188 1.72 33.11 11.28
CA LEU A 188 2.07 34.35 11.99
C LEU A 188 0.90 34.93 12.82
N MET A 189 -0.35 34.59 12.48
CA MET A 189 -1.55 35.01 13.20
C MET A 189 -2.06 33.90 14.13
N GLU A 190 -2.03 32.65 13.67
CA GLU A 190 -2.59 31.47 14.34
C GLU A 190 -1.54 30.33 14.40
N PRO A 191 -0.51 30.41 15.28
CA PRO A 191 0.69 29.55 15.20
C PRO A 191 0.48 28.06 15.50
N LYS A 192 -0.75 27.63 15.80
CA LYS A 192 -1.10 26.23 16.11
C LYS A 192 -2.21 25.69 15.22
N GLU A 193 -2.53 26.38 14.12
CA GLU A 193 -3.66 26.03 13.25
C GLU A 193 -3.42 24.69 12.53
N SER A 194 -4.10 23.64 13.03
CA SER A 194 -3.84 22.25 12.65
C SER A 194 -4.01 21.97 11.15
N ILE A 195 -5.08 22.48 10.53
CA ILE A 195 -5.32 22.36 9.08
C ILE A 195 -4.21 23.02 8.25
N THR A 196 -3.79 24.23 8.62
CA THR A 196 -2.73 25.00 7.94
C THR A 196 -1.38 24.28 8.01
N LEU A 197 -1.00 23.80 9.19
CA LEU A 197 0.24 23.05 9.41
C LEU A 197 0.29 21.75 8.58
N ALA A 198 -0.86 21.10 8.37
CA ALA A 198 -0.96 19.88 7.56
C ALA A 198 -0.89 20.13 6.05
N TYR A 199 -1.49 21.22 5.54
CA TYR A 199 -1.34 21.65 4.13
C TYR A 199 0.08 22.15 3.83
N ARG A 200 0.69 22.85 4.79
CA ARG A 200 2.09 23.27 4.75
C ARG A 200 3.04 22.07 4.72
N CYS A 201 2.80 21.05 5.55
CA CYS A 201 3.54 19.78 5.49
C CYS A 201 3.48 19.12 4.10
N ALA A 202 2.29 19.03 3.49
CA ALA A 202 2.14 18.48 2.14
C ALA A 202 2.94 19.29 1.11
N SER A 203 2.81 20.62 1.12
CA SER A 203 3.49 21.49 0.14
C SER A 203 5.02 21.48 0.30
N LEU A 204 5.52 21.44 1.54
CA LEU A 204 6.95 21.26 1.82
C LEU A 204 7.48 19.88 1.41
N THR A 205 6.61 18.85 1.41
CA THR A 205 6.96 17.50 0.93
C THR A 205 7.19 17.50 -0.58
N GLU A 206 6.32 18.16 -1.37
CA GLU A 206 6.54 18.28 -2.83
C GLU A 206 7.75 19.18 -3.16
N LEU A 207 8.07 20.15 -2.31
CA LEU A 207 9.30 20.97 -2.40
C LEU A 207 10.58 20.26 -1.92
N VAL A 208 10.51 18.97 -1.53
CA VAL A 208 11.65 18.17 -1.04
C VAL A 208 12.26 18.72 0.28
N GLN A 209 11.56 19.63 0.96
CA GLN A 209 12.00 20.25 2.22
C GLN A 209 11.63 19.39 3.44
N TYR A 210 12.10 18.13 3.44
CA TYR A 210 11.58 17.07 4.31
C TYR A 210 11.70 17.34 5.82
N GLU A 211 12.73 18.06 6.27
CA GLU A 211 12.90 18.44 7.69
C GLU A 211 11.78 19.40 8.15
N LEU A 212 11.56 20.48 7.38
CA LEU A 212 10.50 21.45 7.62
C LEU A 212 9.10 20.83 7.45
N ALA A 213 8.96 19.91 6.49
CA ALA A 213 7.73 19.14 6.31
C ALA A 213 7.43 18.27 7.56
N MET A 214 8.44 17.58 8.11
CA MET A 214 8.26 16.71 9.28
C MET A 214 7.86 17.50 10.52
N ALA A 215 8.53 18.64 10.77
CA ALA A 215 8.15 19.58 11.82
C ALA A 215 6.70 20.03 11.65
N SER A 216 6.34 20.52 10.45
CA SER A 216 4.99 21.00 10.14
C SER A 216 3.91 19.91 10.30
N CYS A 217 4.18 18.65 9.93
CA CYS A 217 3.25 17.54 10.17
C CYS A 217 3.10 17.19 11.65
N THR A 218 4.20 17.21 12.40
CA THR A 218 4.20 16.91 13.85
C THR A 218 3.47 18.00 14.63
N GLU A 219 3.70 19.26 14.28
CA GLU A 219 2.99 20.42 14.84
C GLU A 219 1.51 20.42 14.47
N ALA A 220 1.13 20.00 13.26
CA ALA A 220 -0.28 19.86 12.87
C ALA A 220 -1.05 18.89 13.80
N ILE A 221 -0.43 17.74 14.11
CA ILE A 221 -0.99 16.70 14.98
C ILE A 221 -1.06 17.17 16.44
N ALA A 222 -0.11 17.99 16.88
CA ALA A 222 -0.05 18.58 18.23
C ALA A 222 -0.67 19.99 18.34
N GLY A 223 -1.39 20.43 17.31
CA GLY A 223 -1.93 21.78 17.16
C GLY A 223 -3.21 22.03 17.96
N ASN A 224 -4.00 23.03 17.55
CA ASN A 224 -5.26 23.39 18.19
C ASN A 224 -6.41 22.42 17.90
N GLY A 225 -6.23 21.48 16.95
CA GLY A 225 -7.27 20.54 16.55
C GLY A 225 -8.35 21.14 15.65
N ASN A 226 -8.15 22.36 15.14
CA ASN A 226 -9.02 22.91 14.10
C ASN A 226 -8.68 22.27 12.74
N TRP A 227 -9.63 21.48 12.22
CA TRP A 227 -9.49 20.76 10.95
C TRP A 227 -10.44 21.28 9.87
N GLY A 228 -11.25 22.30 10.15
CA GLY A 228 -12.30 22.76 9.24
C GLY A 228 -13.23 21.62 8.84
N ASP A 229 -13.33 21.34 7.54
CA ASP A 229 -14.14 20.25 6.98
C ASP A 229 -13.34 18.94 6.77
N LEU A 230 -12.10 18.87 7.29
CA LEU A 230 -11.22 17.69 7.32
C LEU A 230 -11.14 17.08 8.74
N SER A 231 -10.21 16.16 8.95
CA SER A 231 -9.85 15.62 10.27
C SER A 231 -8.33 15.41 10.38
N ALA A 232 -7.85 15.10 11.59
CA ALA A 232 -6.45 14.76 11.84
C ALA A 232 -5.92 13.59 10.98
N ALA A 233 -6.79 12.78 10.37
CA ALA A 233 -6.39 11.76 9.39
C ALA A 233 -5.59 12.37 8.21
N PHE A 234 -5.89 13.62 7.82
CA PHE A 234 -5.16 14.33 6.77
C PHE A 234 -3.69 14.55 7.14
N ALA A 235 -3.41 15.02 8.35
CA ALA A 235 -2.04 15.22 8.83
C ALA A 235 -1.29 13.89 8.99
N TRP A 236 -1.91 12.89 9.61
CA TRP A 236 -1.32 11.54 9.76
C TRP A 236 -1.00 10.90 8.41
N ARG A 237 -1.89 11.02 7.41
CA ARG A 237 -1.65 10.53 6.05
C ARG A 237 -0.51 11.28 5.36
N ASN A 238 -0.44 12.60 5.50
CA ASN A 238 0.63 13.41 4.92
C ASN A 238 1.99 13.07 5.56
N GLN A 239 2.02 12.83 6.89
CA GLN A 239 3.20 12.32 7.60
C GLN A 239 3.58 10.92 7.10
N GLY A 240 2.60 10.03 6.90
CA GLY A 240 2.82 8.70 6.30
C GLY A 240 3.46 8.76 4.90
N LYS A 241 3.02 9.70 4.04
CA LYS A 241 3.66 9.97 2.73
C LYS A 241 5.11 10.40 2.91
N LEU A 242 5.37 11.35 3.80
CA LEU A 242 6.72 11.87 4.06
C LEU A 242 7.67 10.79 4.61
N LEU A 243 7.23 10.01 5.60
CA LEU A 243 7.99 8.87 6.16
C LEU A 243 8.26 7.78 5.10
N THR A 244 7.35 7.61 4.14
CA THR A 244 7.57 6.70 3.00
C THR A 244 8.68 7.20 2.07
N LEU A 245 8.74 8.51 1.79
CA LEU A 245 9.81 9.12 0.98
C LEU A 245 11.17 9.08 1.69
N LEU A 246 11.18 9.19 3.03
CA LEU A 246 12.37 9.04 3.88
C LEU A 246 12.79 7.57 4.07
N GLY A 247 12.06 6.59 3.53
CA GLY A 247 12.33 5.16 3.71
C GLY A 247 12.01 4.61 5.12
N GLN A 248 11.40 5.41 5.99
CA GLN A 248 11.03 5.06 7.37
C GLN A 248 9.72 4.25 7.39
N TYR A 249 9.75 3.08 6.76
CA TYR A 249 8.56 2.28 6.45
C TYR A 249 7.79 1.77 7.68
N THR A 250 8.45 1.52 8.81
CA THR A 250 7.76 1.15 10.07
C THR A 250 6.87 2.27 10.57
N ASP A 251 7.41 3.47 10.57
CA ASP A 251 6.79 4.66 11.16
C ASP A 251 5.74 5.21 10.21
N ALA A 252 5.98 5.09 8.89
CA ALA A 252 4.98 5.36 7.85
C ALA A 252 3.72 4.49 8.02
N ILE A 253 3.86 3.18 8.30
CA ILE A 253 2.70 2.32 8.60
C ILE A 253 1.99 2.81 9.85
N ALA A 254 2.70 3.09 10.95
CA ALA A 254 2.06 3.60 12.17
C ALA A 254 1.28 4.91 11.93
N ALA A 255 1.79 5.80 11.08
CA ALA A 255 1.09 7.02 10.68
C ALA A 255 -0.15 6.74 9.80
N TYR A 256 -0.05 5.83 8.82
CA TYR A 256 -1.21 5.40 8.03
C TYR A 256 -2.27 4.69 8.87
N ASP A 257 -1.88 3.86 9.85
CA ASP A 257 -2.79 3.17 10.77
C ASP A 257 -3.56 4.19 11.63
N LYS A 258 -2.90 5.25 12.10
CA LYS A 258 -3.57 6.37 12.79
C LYS A 258 -4.53 7.13 11.87
N ALA A 259 -4.16 7.37 10.61
CA ALA A 259 -5.05 7.99 9.64
C ALA A 259 -6.29 7.13 9.36
N ILE A 260 -6.12 5.82 9.15
CA ILE A 260 -7.19 4.84 8.90
C ILE A 260 -8.12 4.70 10.11
N ALA A 261 -7.59 4.76 11.34
CA ALA A 261 -8.40 4.69 12.55
C ALA A 261 -9.28 5.94 12.79
N ILE A 262 -8.97 7.06 12.12
CA ILE A 262 -9.72 8.32 12.20
C ILE A 262 -10.65 8.46 10.98
N ASP A 263 -10.19 8.11 9.78
CA ASP A 263 -10.98 8.03 8.55
C ASP A 263 -10.72 6.70 7.81
N PRO A 264 -11.56 5.66 8.04
CA PRO A 264 -11.44 4.38 7.36
C PRO A 264 -11.96 4.40 5.92
N ASN A 265 -12.49 5.53 5.43
CA ASN A 265 -13.10 5.70 4.11
C ASN A 265 -12.20 6.48 3.13
N SER A 266 -10.93 6.72 3.47
CA SER A 266 -9.95 7.28 2.53
C SER A 266 -9.24 6.21 1.72
N ALA A 267 -9.68 5.97 0.47
CA ALA A 267 -9.01 5.04 -0.45
C ALA A 267 -7.52 5.38 -0.65
N MET A 268 -7.17 6.67 -0.65
CA MET A 268 -5.80 7.15 -0.77
C MET A 268 -4.92 6.72 0.40
N THR A 269 -5.43 6.77 1.63
CA THR A 269 -4.69 6.33 2.83
C THR A 269 -4.42 4.83 2.80
N TRP A 270 -5.42 4.01 2.43
CA TRP A 270 -5.27 2.56 2.28
C TRP A 270 -4.26 2.16 1.19
N ALA A 271 -4.25 2.84 0.03
CA ALA A 271 -3.23 2.59 -1.01
C ALA A 271 -1.83 3.11 -0.63
N GLY A 272 -1.74 4.12 0.24
CA GLY A 272 -0.48 4.56 0.85
C GLY A 272 0.10 3.48 1.76
N GLN A 273 -0.70 2.97 2.69
CA GLN A 273 -0.35 1.85 3.58
C GLN A 273 0.08 0.60 2.78
N GLY A 274 -0.71 0.21 1.77
CA GLY A 274 -0.42 -0.95 0.91
C GLY A 274 0.93 -0.86 0.18
N TYR A 275 1.31 0.35 -0.26
CA TYR A 275 2.61 0.59 -0.90
C TYR A 275 3.79 0.46 0.07
N VAL A 276 3.63 0.84 1.34
CA VAL A 276 4.68 0.63 2.35
C VAL A 276 4.81 -0.85 2.72
N LEU A 277 3.68 -1.56 2.83
CA LEU A 277 3.66 -3.01 3.04
C LEU A 277 4.32 -3.75 1.86
N GLU A 278 4.11 -3.29 0.61
CA GLU A 278 4.84 -3.77 -0.59
C GLU A 278 6.36 -3.58 -0.44
N LYS A 279 6.83 -2.41 0.00
CA LYS A 279 8.27 -2.14 0.21
C LYS A 279 8.88 -3.02 1.31
N LEU A 280 8.09 -3.38 2.34
CA LEU A 280 8.49 -4.33 3.39
C LEU A 280 8.32 -5.81 2.98
N ARG A 281 7.97 -6.12 1.72
CA ARG A 281 7.68 -7.48 1.22
C ARG A 281 6.51 -8.19 1.95
N ARG A 282 5.64 -7.44 2.64
CA ARG A 282 4.45 -7.94 3.37
C ARG A 282 3.26 -8.10 2.42
N HIS A 283 3.40 -9.00 1.44
CA HIS A 283 2.56 -9.05 0.23
C HIS A 283 1.06 -9.26 0.47
N GLU A 284 0.66 -10.17 1.38
CA GLU A 284 -0.77 -10.41 1.68
C GLU A 284 -1.45 -9.24 2.41
N GLU A 285 -0.70 -8.55 3.28
CA GLU A 285 -1.17 -7.37 3.98
C GLU A 285 -1.28 -6.18 3.00
N ALA A 286 -0.28 -6.00 2.14
CA ALA A 286 -0.33 -5.02 1.05
C ALA A 286 -1.54 -5.24 0.13
N LEU A 287 -1.79 -6.49 -0.27
CA LEU A 287 -2.97 -6.89 -1.05
C LEU A 287 -4.26 -6.57 -0.30
N THR A 288 -4.32 -6.80 1.01
CA THR A 288 -5.48 -6.47 1.85
C THR A 288 -5.76 -4.97 1.88
N SER A 289 -4.74 -4.13 2.05
CA SER A 289 -4.87 -2.67 2.01
C SER A 289 -5.28 -2.16 0.63
N TYR A 290 -4.69 -2.70 -0.45
CA TYR A 290 -5.10 -2.35 -1.82
C TYR A 290 -6.54 -2.79 -2.12
N ASN A 291 -6.95 -4.00 -1.72
CA ASN A 291 -8.34 -4.47 -1.82
C ASN A 291 -9.30 -3.51 -1.09
N ARG A 292 -8.94 -3.03 0.10
CA ARG A 292 -9.78 -2.09 0.86
C ARG A 292 -9.85 -0.71 0.21
N ALA A 293 -8.78 -0.23 -0.43
CA ALA A 293 -8.81 0.99 -1.23
C ALA A 293 -9.77 0.86 -2.44
N VAL A 294 -9.74 -0.27 -3.15
CA VAL A 294 -10.65 -0.56 -4.28
C VAL A 294 -12.11 -0.69 -3.83
N GLN A 295 -12.39 -1.26 -2.65
CA GLN A 295 -13.75 -1.29 -2.09
C GLN A 295 -14.34 0.12 -1.84
N ILE A 296 -13.49 1.11 -1.58
CA ILE A 296 -13.90 2.49 -1.31
C ILE A 296 -14.02 3.28 -2.62
N LYS A 297 -13.08 3.09 -3.55
CA LYS A 297 -13.08 3.69 -4.89
C LYS A 297 -12.68 2.63 -5.93
N ALA A 298 -13.69 2.09 -6.62
CA ALA A 298 -13.54 0.93 -7.52
C ALA A 298 -12.66 1.19 -8.75
N ASP A 299 -12.57 2.43 -9.20
CA ASP A 299 -11.77 2.92 -10.33
C ASP A 299 -10.40 3.46 -9.92
N TYR A 300 -9.97 3.31 -8.65
CA TYR A 300 -8.74 3.94 -8.15
C TYR A 300 -7.47 3.27 -8.69
N THR A 301 -6.89 3.89 -9.71
CA THR A 301 -5.77 3.37 -10.49
C THR A 301 -4.59 2.94 -9.62
N MET A 302 -4.16 3.78 -8.66
CA MET A 302 -3.02 3.48 -7.78
C MET A 302 -3.22 2.20 -6.94
N ALA A 303 -4.45 1.86 -6.58
CA ALA A 303 -4.76 0.67 -5.80
C ALA A 303 -4.88 -0.57 -6.69
N LEU A 304 -5.48 -0.46 -7.87
CA LEU A 304 -5.64 -1.56 -8.83
C LEU A 304 -4.28 -2.04 -9.38
N VAL A 305 -3.33 -1.14 -9.65
CA VAL A 305 -1.94 -1.51 -10.01
C VAL A 305 -1.27 -2.28 -8.87
N GLY A 306 -1.38 -1.77 -7.64
CA GLY A 306 -0.83 -2.42 -6.45
C GLY A 306 -1.42 -3.81 -6.20
N GLN A 307 -2.74 -3.95 -6.36
CA GLN A 307 -3.47 -5.21 -6.29
C GLN A 307 -2.96 -6.21 -7.34
N CYS A 308 -2.90 -5.83 -8.62
CA CYS A 308 -2.36 -6.65 -9.70
C CYS A 308 -0.91 -7.11 -9.41
N LYS A 309 -0.07 -6.20 -8.93
CA LYS A 309 1.33 -6.45 -8.58
C LYS A 309 1.50 -7.41 -7.40
N MET A 310 0.66 -7.31 -6.36
CA MET A 310 0.69 -8.25 -5.24
C MET A 310 0.14 -9.63 -5.63
N LEU A 311 -0.94 -9.68 -6.44
CA LEU A 311 -1.48 -10.94 -6.99
C LEU A 311 -0.45 -11.65 -7.89
N ASN A 312 0.37 -10.91 -8.66
CA ASN A 312 1.52 -11.46 -9.39
C ASN A 312 2.56 -12.09 -8.43
N LYS A 313 2.86 -11.45 -7.29
CA LYS A 313 3.80 -11.98 -6.29
C LYS A 313 3.26 -13.23 -5.57
N THR A 314 1.96 -13.31 -5.34
CA THR A 314 1.29 -14.49 -4.76
C THR A 314 0.88 -15.54 -5.80
N ARG A 315 1.31 -15.37 -7.07
CA ARG A 315 1.04 -16.26 -8.22
C ARG A 315 -0.44 -16.41 -8.61
N GLN A 316 -1.30 -15.50 -8.14
CA GLN A 316 -2.74 -15.46 -8.45
C GLN A 316 -2.98 -14.75 -9.79
N TYR A 317 -2.46 -15.32 -10.89
CA TYR A 317 -2.33 -14.61 -12.17
C TYR A 317 -3.66 -14.26 -12.87
N GLU A 318 -4.75 -14.99 -12.60
CA GLU A 318 -6.05 -14.72 -13.23
C GLU A 318 -6.73 -13.46 -12.66
N PRO A 319 -6.94 -13.32 -11.33
CA PRO A 319 -7.38 -12.05 -10.77
C PRO A 319 -6.35 -10.92 -10.94
N ALA A 320 -5.05 -11.23 -11.10
CA ALA A 320 -4.05 -10.21 -11.44
C ALA A 320 -4.34 -9.53 -12.79
N VAL A 321 -4.63 -10.32 -13.85
CA VAL A 321 -5.03 -9.73 -15.16
C VAL A 321 -6.28 -8.86 -15.01
N ALA A 322 -7.30 -9.33 -14.28
CA ALA A 322 -8.52 -8.55 -14.07
C ALA A 322 -8.26 -7.22 -13.33
N ALA A 323 -7.44 -7.22 -12.28
CA ALA A 323 -7.03 -6.02 -11.55
C ALA A 323 -6.24 -5.04 -12.45
N CYS A 324 -5.33 -5.56 -13.29
CA CYS A 324 -4.60 -4.74 -14.25
C CYS A 324 -5.48 -4.19 -15.38
N ASP A 325 -6.43 -4.95 -15.90
CA ASP A 325 -7.37 -4.49 -16.94
C ASP A 325 -8.33 -3.42 -16.41
N LEU A 326 -8.72 -3.49 -15.13
CA LEU A 326 -9.40 -2.40 -14.43
C LEU A 326 -8.49 -1.19 -14.23
N ALA A 327 -7.23 -1.37 -13.83
CA ALA A 327 -6.28 -0.26 -13.65
C ALA A 327 -6.07 0.55 -14.94
N ILE A 328 -5.98 -0.13 -16.09
CA ILE A 328 -5.84 0.49 -17.42
C ILE A 328 -7.05 1.35 -17.80
N GLN A 329 -8.22 1.10 -17.21
CA GLN A 329 -9.48 1.80 -17.44
C GLN A 329 -9.91 2.72 -16.26
N GLY A 330 -9.05 2.86 -15.25
CA GLY A 330 -9.36 3.59 -14.01
C GLY A 330 -9.34 5.11 -14.14
N ASP A 331 -9.40 5.77 -12.99
CA ASP A 331 -9.47 7.22 -12.79
C ASP A 331 -8.27 8.04 -13.30
N GLY A 332 -7.28 7.40 -13.94
CA GLY A 332 -6.09 8.05 -14.47
C GLY A 332 -5.10 8.56 -13.40
N THR A 333 -5.28 8.20 -12.12
CA THR A 333 -4.34 8.57 -11.05
C THR A 333 -3.06 7.73 -11.12
N TRP A 334 -2.15 8.14 -11.99
CA TRP A 334 -0.86 7.48 -12.16
C TRP A 334 0.22 8.09 -11.25
N ARG A 335 1.14 7.24 -10.79
CA ARG A 335 2.44 7.66 -10.23
C ARG A 335 3.41 7.97 -11.36
N GLU A 336 4.65 8.32 -11.02
CA GLU A 336 5.79 8.40 -11.96
C GLU A 336 5.82 7.23 -12.96
N SER A 337 5.59 5.99 -12.51
CA SER A 337 5.56 4.78 -13.36
C SER A 337 4.47 4.77 -14.44
N GLY A 338 3.48 5.67 -14.41
CA GLY A 338 2.47 5.81 -15.47
C GLY A 338 1.59 4.59 -15.71
N ILE A 339 0.78 4.64 -16.77
CA ILE A 339 0.03 3.49 -17.28
C ILE A 339 0.93 2.34 -17.78
N ALA A 340 2.23 2.61 -17.99
CA ALA A 340 3.21 1.60 -18.35
C ALA A 340 3.45 0.56 -17.24
N GLU A 341 3.32 0.91 -15.96
CA GLU A 341 3.37 -0.07 -14.85
C GLU A 341 2.20 -1.07 -14.96
N ALA A 342 0.98 -0.60 -15.23
CA ALA A 342 -0.18 -1.49 -15.40
C ALA A 342 0.00 -2.46 -16.57
N TRP A 343 0.45 -1.99 -17.75
CA TRP A 343 0.73 -2.85 -18.89
C TRP A 343 1.87 -3.85 -18.63
N THR A 344 2.87 -3.45 -17.84
CA THR A 344 3.98 -4.33 -17.43
C THR A 344 3.48 -5.42 -16.49
N GLN A 345 2.76 -5.06 -15.42
CA GLN A 345 2.18 -6.02 -14.46
C GLN A 345 1.15 -6.95 -15.15
N ARG A 346 0.42 -6.47 -16.15
CA ARG A 346 -0.44 -7.28 -17.03
C ARG A 346 0.37 -8.32 -17.81
N SER A 347 1.50 -7.91 -18.40
CA SER A 347 2.38 -8.84 -19.14
C SER A 347 2.97 -9.93 -18.23
N ILE A 348 3.32 -9.59 -16.98
CA ILE A 348 3.79 -10.56 -15.96
C ILE A 348 2.68 -11.58 -15.67
N ALA A 349 1.45 -11.12 -15.42
CA ALA A 349 0.32 -11.98 -15.13
C ALA A 349 0.02 -12.94 -16.28
N LEU A 350 0.00 -12.44 -17.53
CA LEU A 350 -0.23 -13.27 -18.73
C LEU A 350 0.92 -14.26 -18.98
N THR A 351 2.16 -13.89 -18.67
CA THR A 351 3.31 -14.81 -18.69
C THR A 351 3.12 -15.95 -17.68
N GLY A 352 2.64 -15.63 -16.47
CA GLY A 352 2.29 -16.62 -15.44
C GLY A 352 1.16 -17.56 -15.83
N GLN A 353 0.23 -17.12 -16.69
CA GLN A 353 -0.81 -17.96 -17.30
C GLN A 353 -0.32 -18.75 -18.53
N GLY A 354 0.93 -18.58 -18.97
CA GLY A 354 1.45 -19.17 -20.21
C GLY A 354 0.91 -18.54 -21.51
N LYS A 355 0.20 -17.41 -21.42
CA LYS A 355 -0.39 -16.68 -22.55
C LYS A 355 0.65 -15.73 -23.18
N TYR A 356 1.72 -16.30 -23.72
CA TYR A 356 2.91 -15.54 -24.11
C TYR A 356 2.67 -14.50 -25.22
N GLU A 357 1.74 -14.73 -26.15
CA GLU A 357 1.38 -13.75 -27.19
C GLU A 357 0.62 -12.54 -26.61
N ASP A 358 -0.36 -12.77 -25.74
CA ASP A 358 -1.07 -11.69 -25.02
C ASP A 358 -0.11 -10.92 -24.10
N ALA A 359 0.82 -11.63 -23.47
CA ALA A 359 1.89 -11.04 -22.66
C ALA A 359 2.82 -10.17 -23.52
N MET A 360 3.22 -10.65 -24.70
CA MET A 360 4.06 -9.90 -25.65
C MET A 360 3.34 -8.65 -26.16
N ALA A 361 2.04 -8.73 -26.46
CA ALA A 361 1.23 -7.57 -26.79
C ALA A 361 1.20 -6.53 -25.66
N ALA A 362 1.00 -6.97 -24.41
CA ALA A 362 1.02 -6.10 -23.24
C ALA A 362 2.40 -5.47 -22.98
N ALA A 363 3.49 -6.25 -23.11
CA ALA A 363 4.86 -5.77 -22.92
C ALA A 363 5.29 -4.78 -24.03
N ASN A 364 4.94 -5.05 -25.29
CA ASN A 364 5.13 -4.10 -26.39
C ASN A 364 4.33 -2.81 -26.16
N ARG A 365 3.12 -2.90 -25.59
CA ARG A 365 2.33 -1.71 -25.23
C ARG A 365 2.96 -0.92 -24.08
N ALA A 366 3.57 -1.59 -23.10
CA ALA A 366 4.30 -0.92 -22.01
C ALA A 366 5.51 -0.13 -22.51
N VAL A 367 6.42 -0.77 -23.26
CA VAL A 367 7.63 -0.09 -23.78
C VAL A 367 7.30 0.98 -24.83
N GLY A 368 6.23 0.79 -25.62
CA GLY A 368 5.73 1.79 -26.57
C GLY A 368 4.94 2.95 -25.93
N ILE A 369 4.70 2.91 -24.62
CA ILE A 369 4.19 4.05 -23.84
C ILE A 369 5.31 4.74 -23.08
N ARG A 370 6.30 3.98 -22.56
CA ARG A 370 7.53 4.54 -21.99
C ARG A 370 8.76 3.73 -22.39
N GLU A 371 9.55 4.30 -23.30
CA GLU A 371 10.77 3.67 -23.82
C GLU A 371 11.93 3.62 -22.81
N ASP A 372 11.89 4.43 -21.76
CA ASP A 372 12.87 4.46 -20.66
C ASP A 372 12.50 3.59 -19.46
N TYR A 373 11.36 2.89 -19.47
CA TYR A 373 10.94 2.04 -18.34
C TYR A 373 11.63 0.66 -18.35
N ALA A 374 12.72 0.53 -17.58
CA ALA A 374 13.55 -0.68 -17.54
C ALA A 374 12.79 -1.98 -17.16
N GLU A 375 11.80 -1.91 -16.26
CA GLU A 375 11.00 -3.09 -15.86
C GLU A 375 10.22 -3.69 -17.05
N ALA A 376 9.64 -2.85 -17.91
CA ALA A 376 8.92 -3.28 -19.11
C ALA A 376 9.85 -3.99 -20.11
N TRP A 377 11.04 -3.44 -20.35
CA TRP A 377 12.05 -4.05 -21.24
C TRP A 377 12.57 -5.39 -20.72
N ASN A 378 12.75 -5.53 -19.41
CA ASN A 378 13.15 -6.77 -18.79
C ASN A 378 12.09 -7.86 -18.97
N TYR A 379 10.83 -7.59 -18.64
CA TYR A 379 9.77 -8.59 -18.78
C TYR A 379 9.43 -8.90 -20.24
N ARG A 380 9.54 -7.94 -21.16
CA ARG A 380 9.53 -8.19 -22.61
C ARG A 380 10.57 -9.24 -23.01
N GLY A 381 11.78 -9.14 -22.47
CA GLY A 381 12.84 -10.11 -22.69
C GLY A 381 12.60 -11.49 -22.07
N VAL A 382 11.98 -11.55 -20.88
CA VAL A 382 11.52 -12.81 -20.26
C VAL A 382 10.50 -13.51 -21.15
N ILE A 383 9.53 -12.78 -21.73
CA ILE A 383 8.53 -13.35 -22.64
C ILE A 383 9.20 -13.89 -23.91
N PHE A 384 10.15 -13.15 -24.50
CA PHE A 384 10.94 -13.67 -25.63
C PHE A 384 11.71 -14.95 -25.28
N TRP A 385 12.23 -15.10 -24.06
CA TRP A 385 12.90 -16.33 -23.63
C TRP A 385 11.93 -17.52 -23.53
N TYR A 386 10.70 -17.31 -23.03
CA TYR A 386 9.64 -18.34 -23.07
C TYR A 386 9.24 -18.71 -24.50
N LEU A 387 9.18 -17.73 -25.42
CA LEU A 387 8.98 -17.91 -26.86
C LEU A 387 10.22 -18.49 -27.59
N LYS A 388 11.33 -18.74 -26.87
CA LYS A 388 12.63 -19.23 -27.39
C LYS A 388 13.31 -18.30 -28.41
N GLN A 389 12.89 -17.03 -28.45
CA GLN A 389 13.46 -15.94 -29.25
C GLN A 389 14.63 -15.31 -28.47
N TYR A 390 15.70 -16.08 -28.31
CA TYR A 390 16.81 -15.72 -27.43
C TYR A 390 17.60 -14.45 -27.84
N PRO A 391 17.82 -14.13 -29.13
CA PRO A 391 18.42 -12.85 -29.53
C PRO A 391 17.58 -11.63 -29.08
N GLU A 392 16.27 -11.70 -29.28
CA GLU A 392 15.30 -10.65 -28.92
C GLU A 392 15.16 -10.52 -27.40
N ALA A 393 15.27 -11.65 -26.68
CA ALA A 393 15.35 -11.68 -25.22
C ALA A 393 16.59 -10.95 -24.70
N ILE A 394 17.77 -11.28 -25.22
CA ILE A 394 19.04 -10.62 -24.85
C ILE A 394 18.98 -9.13 -25.17
N ALA A 395 18.55 -8.74 -26.37
CA ALA A 395 18.46 -7.34 -26.77
C ALA A 395 17.49 -6.53 -25.86
N SER A 396 16.34 -7.11 -25.50
CA SER A 396 15.37 -6.44 -24.61
C SER A 396 15.90 -6.31 -23.18
N ILE A 397 16.57 -7.32 -22.64
CA ILE A 397 17.16 -7.25 -21.28
C ILE A 397 18.38 -6.33 -21.26
N GLN A 398 19.22 -6.32 -22.30
CA GLN A 398 20.30 -5.35 -22.46
C GLN A 398 19.77 -3.92 -22.52
N ARG A 399 18.61 -3.67 -23.14
CA ARG A 399 17.94 -2.36 -23.10
C ARG A 399 17.54 -2.01 -21.66
N ALA A 400 16.94 -2.93 -20.90
CA ALA A 400 16.63 -2.72 -19.49
C ALA A 400 17.87 -2.35 -18.65
N VAL A 401 18.96 -3.12 -18.77
CA VAL A 401 20.24 -2.88 -18.07
C VAL A 401 20.90 -1.56 -18.51
N SER A 402 20.70 -1.12 -19.77
CA SER A 402 21.20 0.18 -20.25
C SER A 402 20.43 1.38 -19.71
N LEU A 403 19.18 1.17 -19.27
CA LEU A 403 18.29 2.19 -18.70
C LEU A 403 18.45 2.27 -17.19
N ASP A 404 18.51 1.12 -16.51
CA ASP A 404 18.83 1.01 -15.10
C ASP A 404 19.93 -0.04 -14.87
N PRO A 405 21.21 0.39 -14.80
CA PRO A 405 22.33 -0.50 -14.46
C PRO A 405 22.25 -1.09 -13.05
N THR A 406 21.40 -0.53 -12.17
CA THR A 406 21.13 -1.01 -10.81
C THR A 406 19.92 -1.93 -10.71
N TYR A 407 19.31 -2.33 -11.85
CA TYR A 407 18.20 -3.28 -11.83
C TYR A 407 18.70 -4.73 -11.75
N ALA A 408 18.96 -5.22 -10.53
CA ALA A 408 19.54 -6.54 -10.26
C ALA A 408 18.79 -7.71 -10.95
N GLN A 409 17.45 -7.64 -11.04
CA GLN A 409 16.65 -8.68 -11.69
C GLN A 409 16.89 -8.74 -13.21
N ALA A 410 17.17 -7.62 -13.89
CA ALA A 410 17.50 -7.64 -15.31
C ALA A 410 18.84 -8.35 -15.55
N TRP A 411 19.85 -8.10 -14.71
CA TRP A 411 21.12 -8.84 -14.75
C TRP A 411 20.91 -10.35 -14.50
N ALA A 412 20.12 -10.74 -13.51
CA ALA A 412 19.80 -12.15 -13.23
C ALA A 412 19.01 -12.83 -14.36
N ASN A 413 18.08 -12.10 -14.99
CA ASN A 413 17.34 -12.59 -16.16
C ASN A 413 18.25 -12.73 -17.38
N GLN A 414 19.15 -11.77 -17.63
CA GLN A 414 20.16 -11.87 -18.69
C GLN A 414 21.03 -13.12 -18.49
N ALA A 415 21.47 -13.35 -17.26
CA ALA A 415 22.24 -14.53 -16.88
C ALA A 415 21.47 -15.85 -17.12
N ALA A 416 20.16 -15.88 -16.85
CA ALA A 416 19.31 -17.04 -17.12
C ALA A 416 19.23 -17.34 -18.63
N VAL A 417 19.04 -16.32 -19.49
CA VAL A 417 19.03 -16.49 -20.95
C VAL A 417 20.40 -16.98 -21.47
N LEU A 418 21.49 -16.36 -21.00
CA LEU A 418 22.85 -16.76 -21.36
C LEU A 418 23.15 -18.21 -20.93
N ARG A 419 22.65 -18.64 -19.77
CA ARG A 419 22.76 -20.02 -19.28
C ARG A 419 21.94 -21.01 -20.14
N THR A 420 20.77 -20.62 -20.65
CA THR A 420 20.02 -21.42 -21.64
C THR A 420 20.80 -21.59 -22.95
N LEU A 421 21.58 -20.59 -23.36
CA LEU A 421 22.47 -20.64 -24.52
C LEU A 421 23.84 -21.31 -24.23
N ALA A 422 24.01 -21.93 -23.06
CA ALA A 422 25.28 -22.51 -22.57
C ALA A 422 26.48 -21.54 -22.53
N GLN A 423 26.24 -20.22 -22.51
CA GLN A 423 27.27 -19.18 -22.38
C GLN A 423 27.59 -18.93 -20.89
N TYR A 424 28.09 -19.97 -20.22
CA TYR A 424 28.13 -20.03 -18.76
C TYR A 424 29.03 -18.98 -18.10
N GLU A 425 30.16 -18.60 -18.71
CA GLU A 425 31.03 -17.52 -18.21
C GLU A 425 30.33 -16.15 -18.27
N SER A 426 29.59 -15.90 -19.35
CA SER A 426 28.80 -14.67 -19.52
C SER A 426 27.62 -14.63 -18.53
N ALA A 427 26.97 -15.78 -18.32
CA ALA A 427 25.93 -15.94 -17.32
C ALA A 427 26.47 -15.72 -15.88
N LEU A 428 27.63 -16.28 -15.56
CA LEU A 428 28.29 -16.09 -14.26
C LEU A 428 28.59 -14.61 -14.01
N SER A 429 29.16 -13.90 -15.00
CA SER A 429 29.45 -12.47 -14.90
C SER A 429 28.19 -11.62 -14.66
N ALA A 430 27.08 -11.97 -15.29
CA ALA A 430 25.80 -11.30 -15.09
C ALA A 430 25.16 -11.63 -13.73
N TYR A 431 25.24 -12.86 -13.22
CA TYR A 431 24.86 -13.18 -11.83
C TYR A 431 25.75 -12.47 -10.80
N ASP A 432 27.05 -12.32 -11.07
CA ASP A 432 27.96 -11.55 -10.21
C ASP A 432 27.57 -10.06 -10.16
N GLN A 433 27.05 -9.48 -11.26
CA GLN A 433 26.47 -8.13 -11.22
C GLN A 433 25.18 -8.08 -10.40
N ALA A 434 24.25 -9.02 -10.60
CA ALA A 434 23.00 -9.08 -9.85
C ALA A 434 23.25 -9.15 -8.33
N ILE A 435 24.19 -10.00 -7.91
CA ILE A 435 24.59 -10.20 -6.50
C ILE A 435 25.37 -8.99 -5.94
N ARG A 436 26.14 -8.27 -6.77
CA ARG A 436 26.79 -7.01 -6.35
C ARG A 436 25.77 -5.91 -6.01
N ILE A 437 24.58 -5.97 -6.61
CA ILE A 437 23.52 -4.98 -6.44
C ILE A 437 22.55 -5.40 -5.31
N ASP A 438 22.00 -6.61 -5.36
CA ASP A 438 21.20 -7.20 -4.26
C ASP A 438 21.88 -8.50 -3.78
N PRO A 439 22.81 -8.41 -2.80
CA PRO A 439 23.48 -9.58 -2.24
C PRO A 439 22.57 -10.42 -1.33
N GLN A 440 21.38 -9.93 -1.00
CA GLN A 440 20.44 -10.57 -0.07
C GLN A 440 19.39 -11.45 -0.76
N ASN A 441 19.38 -11.49 -2.10
CA ASN A 441 18.49 -12.35 -2.88
C ASN A 441 19.09 -13.77 -3.02
N ASP A 442 18.49 -14.76 -2.35
CA ASP A 442 18.95 -16.15 -2.32
C ASP A 442 18.81 -16.86 -3.68
N GLU A 443 17.87 -16.42 -4.54
CA GLU A 443 17.66 -16.99 -5.87
C GLU A 443 18.85 -16.71 -6.80
N PHE A 444 19.48 -15.53 -6.67
CA PHE A 444 20.66 -15.20 -7.47
C PHE A 444 21.85 -16.09 -7.08
N TRP A 445 22.04 -16.35 -5.78
CA TRP A 445 23.06 -17.27 -5.27
C TRP A 445 22.79 -18.73 -5.71
N ALA A 446 21.53 -19.17 -5.69
CA ALA A 446 21.13 -20.50 -6.19
C ALA A 446 21.45 -20.65 -7.69
N ASN A 447 21.04 -19.70 -8.52
CA ASN A 447 21.29 -19.74 -9.96
C ASN A 447 22.79 -19.61 -10.30
N ARG A 448 23.55 -18.81 -9.55
CA ARG A 448 25.03 -18.76 -9.63
C ARG A 448 25.65 -20.12 -9.35
N SER A 449 25.20 -20.84 -8.33
CA SER A 449 25.66 -22.19 -7.98
C SER A 449 25.50 -23.17 -9.15
N VAL A 450 24.31 -23.22 -9.77
CA VAL A 450 24.05 -24.07 -10.95
C VAL A 450 24.91 -23.66 -12.17
N THR A 451 25.19 -22.37 -12.32
CA THR A 451 26.08 -21.87 -13.40
C THR A 451 27.53 -22.32 -13.18
N LEU A 452 28.03 -22.25 -11.94
CA LEU A 452 29.36 -22.72 -11.57
C LEU A 452 29.49 -24.24 -11.65
N TRP A 453 28.44 -24.99 -11.29
CA TRP A 453 28.39 -26.43 -11.49
C TRP A 453 28.47 -26.81 -12.98
N SER A 454 27.81 -26.02 -13.85
CA SER A 454 27.88 -26.18 -15.32
C SER A 454 29.28 -25.90 -15.89
N LEU A 455 30.08 -25.07 -15.19
CA LEU A 455 31.50 -24.80 -15.45
C LEU A 455 32.46 -25.79 -14.78
N SER A 456 31.95 -26.85 -14.13
CA SER A 456 32.71 -27.78 -13.26
C SER A 456 33.47 -27.11 -12.08
N ARG A 457 33.12 -25.87 -11.72
CA ARG A 457 33.71 -25.10 -10.60
C ARG A 457 33.00 -25.44 -9.28
N TYR A 458 33.07 -26.72 -8.90
CA TYR A 458 32.20 -27.29 -7.86
C TYR A 458 32.38 -26.68 -6.47
N ASP A 459 33.60 -26.35 -6.04
CA ASP A 459 33.83 -25.69 -4.74
C ASP A 459 33.16 -24.32 -4.65
N GLU A 460 33.24 -23.51 -5.70
CA GLU A 460 32.56 -22.20 -5.77
C GLU A 460 31.03 -22.35 -5.92
N ALA A 461 30.56 -23.44 -6.56
CA ALA A 461 29.15 -23.79 -6.59
C ALA A 461 28.62 -24.12 -5.18
N ILE A 462 29.39 -24.83 -4.35
CA ILE A 462 29.06 -25.09 -2.94
C ILE A 462 29.02 -23.77 -2.15
N VAL A 463 30.04 -22.91 -2.25
CA VAL A 463 30.05 -21.60 -1.57
C VAL A 463 28.83 -20.75 -1.95
N SER A 464 28.41 -20.81 -3.22
CA SER A 464 27.23 -20.09 -3.69
C SER A 464 25.92 -20.71 -3.17
N ALA A 465 25.84 -22.04 -3.05
CA ALA A 465 24.69 -22.72 -2.46
C ALA A 465 24.60 -22.53 -0.93
N ASP A 466 25.74 -22.55 -0.22
CA ASP A 466 25.85 -22.24 1.20
C ASP A 466 25.39 -20.80 1.49
N ARG A 467 25.69 -19.83 0.60
CA ARG A 467 25.15 -18.46 0.69
C ARG A 467 23.63 -18.41 0.49
N CYS A 468 23.10 -19.15 -0.47
CA CYS A 468 21.66 -19.26 -0.70
C CYS A 468 20.93 -19.77 0.56
N VAL A 469 21.35 -20.92 1.12
CA VAL A 469 20.66 -21.51 2.29
C VAL A 469 20.93 -20.77 3.61
N LEU A 470 21.98 -19.94 3.67
CA LEU A 470 22.20 -19.01 4.79
C LEU A 470 21.22 -17.82 4.76
N LEU A 471 20.90 -17.30 3.57
CA LEU A 471 19.92 -16.23 3.39
C LEU A 471 18.48 -16.74 3.53
N ASN A 472 18.22 -17.94 3.02
CA ASN A 472 16.91 -18.60 3.06
C ASN A 472 17.08 -20.08 3.43
N PRO A 473 16.99 -20.44 4.72
CA PRO A 473 17.10 -21.83 5.18
C PRO A 473 16.07 -22.80 4.59
N ASN A 474 14.97 -22.27 4.04
CA ASN A 474 13.92 -23.05 3.39
C ASN A 474 14.08 -23.11 1.85
N SER A 475 15.23 -22.66 1.31
CA SER A 475 15.48 -22.68 -0.14
C SER A 475 15.77 -24.10 -0.64
N VAL A 476 14.70 -24.78 -1.08
CA VAL A 476 14.71 -26.09 -1.76
C VAL A 476 15.76 -26.15 -2.87
N GLN A 477 15.80 -25.13 -3.74
CA GLN A 477 16.77 -25.06 -4.83
C GLN A 477 18.21 -24.89 -4.31
N GLY A 478 18.41 -24.12 -3.24
CA GLY A 478 19.70 -23.96 -2.57
C GLY A 478 20.23 -25.29 -2.04
N TRP A 479 19.43 -26.01 -1.25
CA TRP A 479 19.78 -27.33 -0.71
C TRP A 479 20.00 -28.38 -1.80
N TYR A 480 19.19 -28.38 -2.86
CA TYR A 480 19.37 -29.27 -4.00
C TYR A 480 20.70 -29.01 -4.74
N ASN A 481 20.98 -27.75 -5.08
CA ASN A 481 22.23 -27.36 -5.76
C ASN A 481 23.47 -27.71 -4.90
N ARG A 482 23.35 -27.52 -3.58
CA ARG A 482 24.37 -27.93 -2.60
C ARG A 482 24.63 -29.44 -2.65
N GLY A 483 23.57 -30.26 -2.65
CA GLY A 483 23.68 -31.72 -2.77
C GLY A 483 24.33 -32.18 -4.08
N VAL A 484 23.95 -31.55 -5.19
CA VAL A 484 24.48 -31.83 -6.53
C VAL A 484 25.98 -31.48 -6.64
N ALA A 485 26.41 -30.35 -6.10
CA ALA A 485 27.82 -29.95 -6.10
C ALA A 485 28.70 -30.77 -5.13
N LEU A 486 28.19 -31.09 -3.93
CA LEU A 486 28.87 -31.98 -2.98
C LEU A 486 29.01 -33.41 -3.54
N TYR A 487 28.01 -33.90 -4.28
CA TYR A 487 28.08 -35.19 -4.98
C TYR A 487 29.18 -35.21 -6.04
N ALA A 488 29.33 -34.14 -6.83
CA ALA A 488 30.40 -34.02 -7.84
C ALA A 488 31.81 -34.08 -7.20
N LEU A 489 32.00 -33.47 -6.02
CA LEU A 489 33.22 -33.59 -5.21
C LEU A 489 33.32 -34.89 -4.39
N LYS A 490 32.39 -35.84 -4.58
CA LYS A 490 32.32 -37.13 -3.87
C LYS A 490 32.19 -37.01 -2.33
N GLN A 491 31.73 -35.86 -1.84
CA GLN A 491 31.49 -35.60 -0.41
C GLN A 491 30.15 -36.21 0.04
N TYR A 492 30.00 -37.51 -0.18
CA TYR A 492 28.71 -38.22 -0.12
C TYR A 492 27.92 -38.03 1.20
N PRO A 493 28.50 -38.05 2.42
CA PRO A 493 27.73 -37.82 3.64
C PRO A 493 27.14 -36.40 3.72
N ALA A 494 27.85 -35.39 3.21
CA ALA A 494 27.39 -34.01 3.19
C ALA A 494 26.33 -33.79 2.08
N ALA A 495 26.51 -34.44 0.93
CA ALA A 495 25.51 -34.45 -0.15
C ALA A 495 24.19 -35.09 0.30
N LEU A 496 24.25 -36.22 1.03
CA LEU A 496 23.06 -36.90 1.57
C LEU A 496 22.27 -36.01 2.52
N ASN A 497 22.96 -35.32 3.44
CA ASN A 497 22.33 -34.36 4.37
C ASN A 497 21.65 -33.22 3.61
N ALA A 498 22.27 -32.67 2.56
CA ALA A 498 21.68 -31.64 1.73
C ALA A 498 20.40 -32.13 0.99
N TYR A 499 20.40 -33.34 0.43
CA TYR A 499 19.18 -33.92 -0.15
C TYR A 499 18.11 -34.23 0.90
N TYR A 500 18.48 -34.71 2.09
CA TYR A 500 17.52 -34.90 3.18
C TYR A 500 16.89 -33.59 3.64
N LYS A 501 17.62 -32.45 3.62
CA LYS A 501 17.03 -31.12 3.85
C LYS A 501 16.07 -30.69 2.77
N VAL A 502 16.24 -31.11 1.51
CA VAL A 502 15.20 -30.92 0.49
C VAL A 502 13.96 -31.74 0.84
N THR A 503 14.09 -33.03 1.19
CA THR A 503 12.94 -33.89 1.52
C THR A 503 12.26 -33.56 2.87
N GLU A 504 12.94 -32.81 3.75
CA GLU A 504 12.34 -32.24 4.97
C GLU A 504 11.42 -31.05 4.66
N LEU A 505 11.72 -30.29 3.59
CA LEU A 505 10.93 -29.17 3.10
C LEU A 505 9.84 -29.60 2.11
N GLU A 506 10.16 -30.54 1.22
CA GLU A 506 9.30 -31.10 0.18
C GLU A 506 9.44 -32.65 0.16
N PRO A 507 8.66 -33.40 0.97
CA PRO A 507 8.75 -34.85 1.06
C PRO A 507 8.58 -35.61 -0.27
N GLU A 508 7.84 -35.02 -1.21
CA GLU A 508 7.56 -35.59 -2.54
C GLU A 508 8.57 -35.15 -3.62
N ASN A 509 9.68 -34.49 -3.25
CA ASN A 509 10.68 -34.04 -4.22
C ASN A 509 11.48 -35.21 -4.82
N VAL A 510 10.95 -35.75 -5.92
CA VAL A 510 11.49 -36.88 -6.69
C VAL A 510 12.97 -36.71 -7.05
N ASN A 511 13.40 -35.49 -7.37
CA ASN A 511 14.79 -35.20 -7.74
C ASN A 511 15.74 -35.35 -6.54
N ALA A 512 15.33 -34.89 -5.35
CA ALA A 512 16.11 -35.04 -4.13
C ALA A 512 16.09 -36.48 -3.60
N LEU A 513 14.95 -37.18 -3.66
CA LEU A 513 14.87 -38.62 -3.36
C LEU A 513 15.81 -39.43 -4.26
N THR A 514 15.82 -39.15 -5.57
CA THR A 514 16.73 -39.79 -6.53
C THR A 514 18.20 -39.46 -6.22
N GLY A 515 18.51 -38.20 -5.91
CA GLY A 515 19.84 -37.78 -5.48
C GLY A 515 20.32 -38.49 -4.21
N ALA A 516 19.46 -38.58 -3.19
CA ALA A 516 19.72 -39.32 -1.96
C ALA A 516 19.93 -40.82 -2.22
N GLY A 517 19.10 -41.45 -3.07
CA GLY A 517 19.24 -42.85 -3.48
C GLY A 517 20.57 -43.14 -4.19
N ILE A 518 20.98 -42.28 -5.13
CA ILE A 518 22.29 -42.36 -5.80
C ILE A 518 23.43 -42.23 -4.78
N VAL A 519 23.33 -41.28 -3.84
CA VAL A 519 24.35 -41.08 -2.79
C VAL A 519 24.42 -42.27 -1.82
N LEU A 520 23.29 -42.83 -1.40
CA LEU A 520 23.22 -44.02 -0.56
C LEU A 520 23.85 -45.25 -1.25
N ALA A 521 23.66 -45.39 -2.57
CA ALA A 521 24.33 -46.42 -3.35
C ALA A 521 25.86 -46.25 -3.37
N GLN A 522 26.38 -45.02 -3.52
CA GLN A 522 27.82 -44.75 -3.40
C GLN A 522 28.37 -45.01 -1.98
N LEU A 523 27.54 -44.83 -0.95
CA LEU A 523 27.84 -45.17 0.44
C LEU A 523 27.65 -46.67 0.76
N ASN A 524 27.35 -47.51 -0.23
CA ASN A 524 27.04 -48.95 -0.09
C ASN A 524 25.86 -49.27 0.86
N GLN A 525 24.98 -48.30 1.14
CA GLN A 525 23.76 -48.50 1.93
C GLN A 525 22.61 -48.96 1.03
N TYR A 526 22.80 -50.10 0.36
CA TYR A 526 21.95 -50.58 -0.73
C TYR A 526 20.47 -50.76 -0.35
N ASP A 527 20.18 -51.19 0.89
CA ASP A 527 18.79 -51.36 1.36
C ASP A 527 18.03 -50.03 1.38
N LYS A 528 18.63 -48.99 1.97
CA LYS A 528 18.06 -47.63 2.01
C LYS A 528 18.07 -46.97 0.63
N ALA A 529 19.10 -47.24 -0.18
CA ALA A 529 19.17 -46.74 -1.56
C ALA A 529 17.99 -47.27 -2.36
N LYS A 530 17.68 -48.56 -2.23
CA LYS A 530 16.50 -49.20 -2.82
C LYS A 530 15.22 -48.54 -2.34
N GLU A 531 14.99 -48.49 -1.03
CA GLU A 531 13.80 -47.88 -0.41
C GLU A 531 13.55 -46.44 -0.89
N THR A 532 14.61 -45.61 -0.92
CA THR A 532 14.51 -44.19 -1.33
C THR A 532 14.22 -44.05 -2.83
N LEU A 533 14.75 -44.95 -3.67
CA LEU A 533 14.48 -44.96 -5.12
C LEU A 533 13.10 -45.54 -5.45
N GLU A 534 12.62 -46.52 -4.70
CA GLU A 534 11.25 -47.03 -4.80
C GLU A 534 10.24 -45.96 -4.38
N ALA A 535 10.53 -45.16 -3.35
CA ALA A 535 9.72 -43.98 -2.99
C ALA A 535 9.70 -42.91 -4.10
N ALA A 536 10.85 -42.60 -4.73
CA ALA A 536 10.91 -41.68 -5.87
C ALA A 536 10.07 -42.17 -7.07
N LEU A 537 10.13 -43.47 -7.38
CA LEU A 537 9.39 -44.09 -8.47
C LEU A 537 7.89 -44.31 -8.16
N ALA A 538 7.49 -44.37 -6.89
CA ALA A 538 6.08 -44.36 -6.51
C ALA A 538 5.39 -43.01 -6.83
N ILE A 539 6.15 -41.91 -6.79
CA ILE A 539 5.67 -40.56 -7.14
C ILE A 539 5.77 -40.32 -8.65
N ASN A 540 6.89 -40.69 -9.28
CA ASN A 540 7.07 -40.62 -10.74
C ASN A 540 7.68 -41.92 -11.30
N PRO A 541 6.84 -42.86 -11.78
CA PRO A 541 7.30 -44.13 -12.35
C PRO A 541 8.20 -44.00 -13.58
N GLU A 542 8.13 -42.89 -14.33
CA GLU A 542 8.86 -42.70 -15.59
C GLU A 542 10.29 -42.18 -15.41
N LEU A 543 10.74 -41.96 -14.17
CA LEU A 543 12.06 -41.36 -13.91
C LEU A 543 13.22 -42.33 -14.19
N ALA A 544 13.65 -42.41 -15.46
CA ALA A 544 14.67 -43.33 -15.97
C ALA A 544 15.98 -43.35 -15.14
N LEU A 545 16.41 -42.22 -14.58
CA LEU A 545 17.60 -42.15 -13.72
C LEU A 545 17.41 -42.93 -12.40
N ALA A 546 16.23 -42.86 -11.79
CA ALA A 546 15.93 -43.66 -10.60
C ALA A 546 15.77 -45.14 -10.97
N GLN A 547 15.10 -45.47 -12.08
CA GLN A 547 14.98 -46.86 -12.56
C GLN A 547 16.34 -47.54 -12.77
N THR A 548 17.25 -46.89 -13.51
CA THR A 548 18.60 -47.41 -13.79
C THR A 548 19.48 -47.51 -12.54
N THR A 549 19.36 -46.55 -11.62
CA THR A 549 20.05 -46.61 -10.32
C THR A 549 19.50 -47.75 -9.47
N LEU A 550 18.17 -47.94 -9.40
CA LEU A 550 17.52 -49.00 -8.63
C LEU A 550 17.91 -50.39 -9.14
N GLN A 551 17.91 -50.60 -10.46
CA GLN A 551 18.39 -51.83 -11.07
C GLN A 551 19.85 -52.14 -10.69
N THR A 552 20.71 -51.12 -10.70
CA THR A 552 22.12 -51.24 -10.30
C THR A 552 22.26 -51.57 -8.81
N VAL A 553 21.47 -50.94 -7.94
CA VAL A 553 21.41 -51.20 -6.50
C VAL A 553 20.99 -52.65 -6.21
N ILE A 554 19.94 -53.15 -6.85
CA ILE A 554 19.46 -54.53 -6.68
C ILE A 554 20.52 -55.55 -7.11
N GLN A 555 21.19 -55.32 -8.24
CA GLN A 555 22.30 -56.19 -8.70
C GLN A 555 23.47 -56.22 -7.70
N ARG A 556 23.84 -55.07 -7.12
CA ARG A 556 24.89 -55.00 -6.08
C ARG A 556 24.48 -55.70 -4.78
N GLN A 557 23.24 -55.52 -4.35
CA GLN A 557 22.67 -56.18 -3.17
C GLN A 557 22.69 -57.72 -3.33
N GLN A 558 22.29 -58.22 -4.50
CA GLN A 558 22.38 -59.65 -4.85
C GLN A 558 23.82 -60.16 -4.86
N GLN A 559 24.76 -59.41 -5.46
CA GLN A 559 26.18 -59.77 -5.45
C GLN A 559 26.72 -59.88 -4.01
N GLN A 560 26.47 -58.88 -3.16
CA GLN A 560 26.92 -58.89 -1.76
C GLN A 560 26.36 -60.07 -0.97
N PHE A 561 25.09 -60.43 -1.17
CA PHE A 561 24.46 -61.59 -0.54
C PHE A 561 25.15 -62.90 -0.93
N MET A 562 25.44 -63.10 -2.23
CA MET A 562 26.16 -64.29 -2.71
C MET A 562 27.59 -64.36 -2.15
N GLU A 563 28.33 -63.25 -2.12
CA GLU A 563 29.67 -63.20 -1.53
C GLU A 563 29.65 -63.41 0.00
N GLN A 564 28.58 -63.04 0.70
CA GLN A 564 28.42 -63.34 2.13
C GLN A 564 28.18 -64.85 2.34
N GLN A 565 27.28 -65.46 1.56
CA GLN A 565 27.06 -66.91 1.63
C GLN A 565 28.32 -67.72 1.32
N GLN A 566 29.09 -67.33 0.28
CA GLN A 566 30.36 -68.00 -0.03
C GLN A 566 31.36 -67.90 1.13
N ARG A 567 31.57 -66.69 1.68
CA ARG A 567 32.46 -66.50 2.85
C ARG A 567 31.99 -67.30 4.08
N GLN A 568 30.69 -67.44 4.29
CA GLN A 568 30.14 -68.25 5.38
C GLN A 568 30.39 -69.75 5.16
N GLN A 569 30.23 -70.26 3.92
CA GLN A 569 30.57 -71.64 3.57
C GLN A 569 32.08 -71.91 3.74
N GLU A 570 32.94 -70.99 3.29
CA GLU A 570 34.39 -71.08 3.46
C GLU A 570 34.79 -71.12 4.95
N GLN A 571 34.17 -70.28 5.80
CA GLN A 571 34.39 -70.31 7.25
C GLN A 571 33.93 -71.62 7.90
N ILE A 572 32.76 -72.15 7.52
CA ILE A 572 32.27 -73.45 8.01
C ILE A 572 33.23 -74.57 7.60
N MET A 573 33.70 -74.59 6.35
CA MET A 573 34.68 -75.57 5.88
C MET A 573 36.02 -75.47 6.62
N GLN A 574 36.49 -74.26 6.93
CA GLN A 574 37.69 -74.04 7.75
C GLN A 574 37.51 -74.52 9.19
N GLN A 575 36.35 -74.30 9.81
CA GLN A 575 36.04 -74.80 11.16
C GLN A 575 35.99 -76.33 11.20
N ILE A 576 35.34 -76.97 10.21
CA ILE A 576 35.32 -78.44 10.07
C ILE A 576 36.75 -78.98 9.90
N PHE A 577 37.59 -78.33 9.08
CA PHE A 577 38.99 -78.72 8.90
C PHE A 577 39.86 -78.51 10.15
N GLN A 578 39.55 -77.53 10.99
CA GLN A 578 40.22 -77.34 12.29
C GLN A 578 39.74 -78.32 13.37
N GLN A 579 38.50 -78.83 13.29
CA GLN A 579 37.95 -79.84 14.20
C GLN A 579 38.29 -81.29 13.79
N THR A 580 38.90 -81.49 12.63
CA THR A 580 39.33 -82.80 12.10
C THR A 580 40.86 -82.95 12.06
N ARG A 581 41.56 -82.12 12.84
CA ARG A 581 43.00 -82.17 13.13
C ARG A 581 43.24 -82.33 14.63
#